data_AF-A0A2V9VRT3-F1
#
_entry.id   AF-A0A2V9VRT3-F1
#
_cell.length_a   1.000
_cell.length_b   1.000
_cell.length_c   1.000
_cell.angle_alpha   90.00
_cell.angle_beta   90.00
_cell.angle_gamma   90.00
#
_symmetry.space_group_name_H-M   'P 1'
#
loop_
_entity.id
_entity.type
_entity.pdbx_description
1 polymer ?
#
loop_
_entity_poly.entity_id
_entity_poly.type
_entity_poly.pdbx_seq_one_letter_code
_entity_poly.pdbx_strand_id
1 'polypeptide(L)'
;HIVFDLERNGSKRNKAQWIVHLGMTGHLQVCESEAEVAKHTHAILKLKSGRELRFVDPRRFGRLSVARAADFDAIGIEPLEADLERFLPLFRGRKTPIKSALLNQNLLRGVGNIYA
;
A
#
# COMPACT_ATOMS: atom_id res chain seq x y z
N HIS A 1 1.80 -0.13 1.57
CA HIS A 1 1.21 0.25 0.27
C HIS A 1 1.07 -1.00 -0.58
N ILE A 2 0.09 -1.04 -1.49
CA ILE A 2 -0.01 -2.06 -2.54
C ILE A 2 0.41 -1.38 -3.84
N VAL A 3 1.33 -1.99 -4.59
CA VAL A 3 1.88 -1.40 -5.81
C VAL A 3 1.61 -2.35 -6.97
N PHE A 4 1.01 -1.83 -8.03
CA PHE A 4 0.77 -2.53 -9.28
C PHE A 4 1.69 -1.96 -10.34
N ASP A 5 2.54 -2.81 -10.92
CA ASP A 5 3.32 -2.43 -12.10
C ASP A 5 2.43 -2.43 -13.34
N LEU A 6 2.44 -1.32 -14.05
CA LEU A 6 1.66 -1.10 -15.25
C LEU A 6 2.59 -0.98 -16.46
N GLU A 7 2.31 -1.78 -17.49
CA GLU A 7 3.02 -1.73 -18.76
C GLU A 7 2.04 -1.46 -19.90
N ARG A 8 2.39 -0.53 -20.79
CA ARG A 8 1.57 -0.23 -21.96
C ARG A 8 2.02 -1.10 -23.14
N ASN A 9 1.17 -2.04 -23.57
CA ASN A 9 1.36 -2.91 -24.75
C ASN A 9 2.75 -3.60 -24.80
N GLY A 10 3.25 -4.11 -23.66
CA GLY A 10 4.55 -4.78 -23.57
C GLY A 10 5.77 -3.88 -23.84
N SER A 11 5.58 -2.57 -23.92
CA SER A 11 6.68 -1.62 -24.11
C SER A 11 7.40 -1.37 -22.79
N LYS A 12 8.70 -1.70 -22.75
CA LYS A 12 9.59 -1.40 -21.61
C LYS A 12 9.83 0.11 -21.38
N ARG A 13 9.46 0.97 -22.34
CA ARG A 13 9.75 2.43 -22.29
C ARG A 13 8.76 3.23 -21.44
N ASN A 14 7.56 2.71 -21.17
CA ASN A 14 6.50 3.42 -20.45
C ASN A 14 5.96 2.56 -19.31
N LYS A 15 6.84 2.27 -18.34
CA LYS A 15 6.44 1.61 -17.11
C LYS A 15 5.91 2.65 -16.13
N ALA A 16 4.73 2.40 -15.58
CA ALA A 16 4.14 3.20 -14.52
C ALA A 16 3.81 2.30 -13.33
N GLN A 17 3.67 2.89 -12.15
CA GLN A 17 3.23 2.19 -10.95
C GLN A 17 1.94 2.82 -10.47
N TRP A 18 0.90 1.99 -10.32
CA TRP A 18 -0.31 2.39 -9.61
C TRP A 18 -0.17 1.99 -8.14
N ILE A 19 -0.20 2.98 -7.27
CA ILE A 19 0.09 2.84 -5.85
C ILE A 19 -1.22 3.06 -5.08
N VAL A 20 -1.54 2.10 -4.23
CA VAL A 20 -2.74 2.09 -3.41
C VAL A 20 -2.35 2.14 -1.94
N HIS A 21 -2.80 3.19 -1.26
CA HIS A 21 -2.80 3.29 0.18
C HIS A 21 -4.23 3.07 0.68
N LEU A 22 -4.47 2.01 1.44
CA LEU A 22 -5.82 1.66 1.91
C LEU A 22 -6.34 2.61 2.99
N GLY A 23 -5.46 3.29 3.73
CA GLY A 23 -5.87 4.04 4.91
C GLY A 23 -6.38 3.11 6.00
N MET A 24 -7.45 3.49 6.68
CA MET A 24 -7.99 2.71 7.82
C MET A 24 -9.12 1.75 7.43
N THR A 25 -9.95 2.13 6.45
CA THR A 25 -11.16 1.39 6.05
C THR A 25 -11.18 1.01 4.58
N GLY A 26 -10.18 1.47 3.83
CA GLY A 26 -10.08 1.15 2.42
C GLY A 26 -9.78 -0.33 2.22
N HIS A 27 -10.37 -0.90 1.18
CA HIS A 27 -10.04 -2.24 0.73
C HIS A 27 -10.17 -2.32 -0.79
N LEU A 28 -9.49 -3.30 -1.36
CA LEU A 28 -9.60 -3.68 -2.77
C LEU A 28 -10.39 -4.97 -2.87
N GLN A 29 -11.37 -5.00 -3.76
CA GLN A 29 -12.20 -6.18 -3.99
C GLN A 29 -12.25 -6.49 -5.49
N VAL A 30 -12.07 -7.76 -5.83
CA VAL A 30 -12.33 -8.28 -7.17
C VAL A 30 -13.75 -8.84 -7.21
N CYS A 31 -14.56 -8.39 -8.16
CA CYS A 31 -15.95 -8.82 -8.31
C CYS A 31 -16.36 -8.91 -9.80
N GLU A 32 -17.50 -9.52 -10.07
CA GLU A 32 -18.12 -9.47 -11.40
C GLU A 32 -18.57 -8.03 -11.73
N SER A 33 -18.65 -7.70 -13.01
CA SER A 33 -19.07 -6.36 -13.47
C SER A 33 -20.52 -6.03 -13.13
N GLU A 34 -21.37 -7.04 -13.05
CA GLU A 34 -22.81 -6.92 -12.77
C GLU A 34 -23.10 -6.76 -11.27
N ALA A 35 -22.12 -7.03 -10.41
CA ALA A 35 -22.28 -6.89 -8.98
C ALA A 35 -22.61 -5.44 -8.61
N GLU A 36 -23.55 -5.25 -7.68
CA GLU A 36 -23.95 -3.91 -7.23
C GLU A 36 -22.74 -3.09 -6.78
N VAL A 37 -22.68 -1.84 -7.23
CA VAL A 37 -21.60 -0.92 -6.85
C VAL A 37 -21.83 -0.47 -5.42
N ALA A 38 -21.00 -0.96 -4.49
CA ALA A 38 -21.07 -0.60 -3.09
C ALA A 38 -20.96 0.93 -2.90
N LYS A 39 -21.67 1.46 -1.92
CA LYS A 39 -21.49 2.86 -1.49
C LYS A 39 -20.01 3.10 -1.16
N HIS A 40 -19.54 4.31 -1.46
CA HIS A 40 -18.15 4.70 -1.26
C HIS A 40 -17.12 3.91 -2.09
N THR A 41 -17.56 3.30 -3.19
CA THR A 41 -16.63 2.91 -4.27
C THR A 41 -16.08 4.17 -4.92
N HIS A 42 -14.77 4.40 -4.80
CA HIS A 42 -14.11 5.59 -5.35
C HIS A 42 -13.30 5.31 -6.61
N ALA A 43 -12.98 4.04 -6.90
CA ALA A 43 -12.38 3.65 -8.17
C ALA A 43 -12.83 2.25 -8.59
N ILE A 44 -12.99 2.06 -9.90
CA ILE A 44 -13.34 0.79 -10.53
C ILE A 44 -12.36 0.59 -11.69
N LEU A 45 -11.61 -0.51 -11.66
CA LEU A 45 -10.70 -0.89 -12.72
C LEU A 45 -11.24 -2.14 -13.41
N LYS A 46 -11.57 -2.01 -14.69
CA LYS A 46 -12.04 -3.13 -15.51
C LYS A 46 -10.86 -3.99 -15.93
N LEU A 47 -10.95 -5.28 -15.65
CA LEU A 47 -9.91 -6.26 -15.98
C LEU A 47 -10.25 -6.93 -17.31
N LYS A 48 -9.23 -7.45 -18.00
CA LYS A 48 -9.40 -8.17 -19.27
C LYS A 48 -10.32 -9.39 -19.15
N SER A 49 -10.41 -9.98 -17.96
CA SER A 49 -11.30 -11.12 -17.68
C SER A 49 -12.79 -10.75 -17.67
N GLY A 50 -13.16 -9.47 -17.76
CA GLY A 50 -14.52 -8.99 -17.58
C GLY A 50 -14.85 -8.60 -16.13
N ARG A 51 -14.04 -9.05 -15.17
CA ARG A 51 -14.17 -8.69 -13.75
C ARG A 51 -13.73 -7.27 -13.48
N GLU A 52 -14.09 -6.75 -12.32
CA GLU A 52 -13.69 -5.43 -11.84
C GLU A 52 -12.86 -5.54 -10.56
N LEU A 53 -11.83 -4.71 -10.45
CA LEU A 53 -11.13 -4.41 -9.21
C LEU A 53 -11.64 -3.08 -8.68
N ARG A 54 -12.38 -3.11 -7.57
CA ARG A 54 -13.01 -1.93 -6.96
C ARG A 54 -12.26 -1.50 -5.71
N PHE A 55 -12.05 -0.20 -5.55
CA PHE A 55 -11.53 0.42 -4.32
C PHE A 55 -12.67 1.08 -3.56
N VAL A 56 -12.97 0.55 -2.38
CA VAL A 56 -14.04 1.03 -1.49
C VAL A 56 -13.42 1.61 -0.24
N ASP A 57 -13.72 2.86 0.07
CA ASP A 57 -13.21 3.52 1.28
C ASP A 57 -14.23 4.49 1.90
N PRO A 58 -15.01 4.03 2.89
CA PRO A 58 -16.02 4.84 3.55
C PRO A 58 -15.48 6.13 4.19
N ARG A 59 -14.26 6.10 4.75
CA ARG A 59 -13.68 7.26 5.46
C ARG A 59 -12.85 8.18 4.58
N ARG A 60 -12.57 7.77 3.34
CA ARG A 60 -11.80 8.55 2.33
C ARG A 60 -10.39 8.93 2.83
N PHE A 61 -9.76 8.05 3.61
CA PHE A 61 -8.38 8.22 4.08
C PHE A 61 -7.37 7.45 3.24
N GLY A 62 -7.85 6.53 2.41
CA GLY A 62 -7.02 5.91 1.39
C GLY A 62 -6.67 6.87 0.26
N ARG A 63 -5.64 6.50 -0.50
CA ARG A 63 -5.11 7.28 -1.62
C ARG A 63 -4.80 6.35 -2.77
N LEU A 64 -5.09 6.84 -3.98
CA LEU A 64 -4.71 6.21 -5.24
C LEU A 64 -3.80 7.20 -5.98
N SER A 65 -2.64 6.75 -6.41
CA SER A 65 -1.70 7.56 -7.19
C SER A 65 -1.06 6.75 -8.30
N VAL A 66 -0.63 7.43 -9.35
CA VAL A 66 0.15 6.84 -10.44
C VAL A 66 1.49 7.58 -10.51
N ALA A 67 2.59 6.83 -10.50
CA ALA A 67 3.94 7.35 -10.64
C ALA A 67 4.64 6.66 -11.84
N ARG A 68 5.79 7.19 -12.27
CA ARG A 68 6.63 6.40 -13.19
C ARG A 68 7.22 5.23 -12.42
N ALA A 69 7.48 4.12 -13.11
CA ALA A 69 8.06 2.98 -12.44
C ALA A 69 9.44 3.31 -11.86
N ALA A 70 9.73 2.75 -10.68
CA ALA A 70 10.90 3.01 -9.85
C ALA A 70 10.88 4.33 -9.05
N ASP A 71 9.85 5.17 -9.17
CA ASP A 71 9.72 6.37 -8.33
C ASP A 71 9.16 6.05 -6.92
N PHE A 72 8.54 4.89 -6.73
CA PHE A 72 8.05 4.47 -5.41
C PHE A 72 9.14 3.71 -4.65
N ASP A 73 9.72 4.36 -3.64
CA ASP A 73 10.62 3.72 -2.70
C ASP A 73 9.91 3.52 -1.34
N ALA A 74 9.92 2.29 -0.85
CA ALA A 74 9.32 1.94 0.42
C ALA A 74 10.27 2.34 1.55
N ILE A 75 10.00 3.48 2.19
CA ILE A 75 10.78 3.98 3.32
C ILE A 75 10.60 3.08 4.54
N GLY A 76 11.65 2.94 5.34
CA GLY A 76 11.67 2.12 6.55
C GLY A 76 11.97 0.65 6.27
N ILE A 77 12.47 -0.05 7.27
CA ILE A 77 12.83 -1.46 7.16
C ILE A 77 11.58 -2.34 7.09
N GLU A 78 11.60 -3.36 6.24
CA GLU A 78 10.57 -4.42 6.21
C GLU A 78 10.75 -5.37 7.40
N PRO A 79 9.80 -5.42 8.36
CA PRO A 79 9.95 -6.25 9.55
C PRO A 79 10.12 -7.74 9.26
N LEU A 80 9.50 -8.26 8.20
CA LEU A 80 9.58 -9.69 7.84
C LEU A 80 10.92 -10.09 7.22
N GLU A 81 11.72 -9.11 6.75
CA GLU A 81 13.03 -9.33 6.13
C GLU A 81 14.20 -8.86 7.00
N ALA A 82 13.90 -8.31 8.19
CA ALA A 82 14.89 -7.79 9.10
C ALA A 82 15.33 -8.87 10.10
N ASP A 83 16.62 -9.15 10.13
CA ASP A 83 17.23 -9.88 11.23
C ASP A 83 17.38 -8.99 12.49
N LEU A 84 17.79 -9.61 13.60
CA LEU A 84 17.96 -8.93 14.87
C LEU A 84 19.06 -7.84 14.80
N GLU A 85 20.10 -8.07 14.01
CA GLU A 85 21.22 -7.13 13.87
C GLU A 85 20.82 -5.84 13.15
N ARG A 86 19.89 -5.92 12.20
CA ARG A 86 19.30 -4.77 11.50
C ARG A 86 18.17 -4.13 12.29
N PHE A 87 17.44 -4.91 13.09
CA PHE A 87 16.29 -4.43 13.87
C PHE A 87 16.69 -3.63 15.12
N LEU A 88 17.60 -4.15 15.96
CA LEU A 88 17.96 -3.50 17.22
C LEU A 88 18.50 -2.06 17.07
N PRO A 89 19.36 -1.74 16.09
CA PRO A 89 19.86 -0.38 15.89
C PRO A 89 18.76 0.64 15.59
N LEU A 90 17.58 0.22 15.09
CA LEU A 90 16.47 1.12 14.84
C LEU A 90 15.98 1.80 16.12
N PHE A 91 16.16 1.17 17.29
CA PHE A 91 15.59 1.64 18.56
C PHE A 91 16.65 2.06 19.60
N ARG A 92 17.89 1.57 19.47
CA ARG A 92 18.97 1.88 20.41
C ARG A 92 19.20 3.38 20.54
N GLY A 93 19.29 3.86 21.79
CA GLY A 93 19.58 5.27 22.11
C GLY A 93 18.42 6.25 21.88
N ARG A 94 17.26 5.80 21.40
CA ARG A 94 16.08 6.67 21.23
C ARG A 94 15.41 6.94 22.56
N LYS A 95 15.01 8.19 22.79
CA LYS A 95 14.25 8.63 23.97
C LYS A 95 12.72 8.54 23.79
N THR A 96 12.27 8.16 22.60
CA THR A 96 10.84 8.02 22.26
C THR A 96 10.29 6.72 22.87
N PRO A 97 9.02 6.70 23.35
CA PRO A 97 8.37 5.47 23.80
C PRO A 97 8.42 4.37 22.73
N ILE A 98 8.65 3.12 23.14
CA ILE A 98 8.88 2.01 22.20
C ILE A 98 7.72 1.83 21.21
N LYS A 99 6.47 1.94 21.68
CA LYS A 99 5.28 1.86 20.83
C LYS A 99 5.28 2.93 19.74
N SER A 100 5.61 4.17 20.09
CA SER A 100 5.69 5.26 19.11
C SER A 100 6.84 5.07 18.12
N ALA A 101 7.93 4.43 18.54
CA ALA A 101 9.02 4.09 17.64
C ALA A 101 8.64 2.95 16.68
N LEU A 102 7.93 1.92 17.15
CA LEU A 102 7.43 0.81 16.33
C LEU A 102 6.43 1.28 15.27
N LEU A 103 5.61 2.29 15.60
CA LEU A 103 4.65 2.89 14.66
C LEU A 103 5.29 3.84 13.64
N ASN A 104 6.58 4.18 13.80
CA ASN A 104 7.26 5.10 12.91
C ASN A 104 7.61 4.42 11.58
N GLN A 105 6.81 4.72 10.55
CA GLN A 105 6.96 4.13 9.21
C GLN A 105 8.31 4.45 8.54
N ASN A 106 9.04 5.49 9.00
CA ASN A 106 10.40 5.77 8.49
C ASN A 106 11.46 4.83 9.09
N LEU A 107 11.18 4.20 10.23
CA LEU A 107 12.07 3.23 10.87
C LEU A 107 11.69 1.81 10.47
N LEU A 108 10.42 1.47 10.68
CA LEU A 108 9.87 0.15 10.49
C LEU A 108 8.51 0.29 9.83
N ARG A 109 8.40 -0.13 8.58
CA ARG A 109 7.16 0.02 7.82
C ARG A 109 6.21 -1.15 8.08
N GLY A 110 4.92 -0.92 7.91
CA GLY A 110 3.90 -1.97 7.99
C GLY A 110 3.45 -2.33 9.40
N VAL A 111 4.19 -1.92 10.44
CA VAL A 111 3.73 -2.07 11.83
C VAL A 111 2.72 -0.97 12.17
N GLY A 112 1.49 -1.39 12.49
CA GLY A 112 0.39 -0.53 12.89
C GLY A 112 -0.04 -0.75 14.33
N ASN A 113 -1.05 -0.01 14.79
CA ASN A 113 -1.48 0.03 16.21
C ASN A 113 -1.80 -1.33 16.84
N ILE A 114 -2.21 -2.33 16.05
CA ILE A 114 -2.56 -3.67 16.53
C ILE A 114 -1.32 -4.52 16.81
N TYR A 115 -0.24 -4.31 16.04
CA TYR A 115 0.98 -5.11 16.08
C TYR A 115 2.15 -4.42 16.79
N ALA A 116 1.92 -3.22 17.34
CA ALA A 116 2.91 -2.38 18.00
C ALA A 116 2.83 -2.43 19.54
#